data_AF-A0A4S8JFM6-F1
#
_entry.id   AF-A0A4S8JFM6-F1
#
_cell.length_a   1.000
_cell.length_b   1.000
_cell.length_c   1.000
_cell.angle_alpha   90.00
_cell.angle_beta   90.00
_cell.angle_gamma   90.00
#
_symmetry.space_group_name_H-M   'P 1'
#
loop_
_entity.id
_entity.type
_entity.pdbx_description
1 polymer ?
#
loop_
_entity_poly.entity_id
_entity_poly.type
_entity_poly.pdbx_seq_one_letter_code
_entity_poly.pdbx_strand_id
1 'polypeptide(L)'
;MVRKTCFAIASDRRLGVNLQTIATDFERIFKIHDKLYIGLSGLATDVHTLYQRLIFRHKLYQLREERDMKPRTFASLVSALLYEKRELAKDFVVSGTASESLYGACESMYKPNMEPEELFETISQALLSSVDRDCLSGWGGHVLVTPTEVQERTLKGRMD
;
A
#
# COMPACT_ATOMS: atom_id res chain seq x y z
N MET A 1 1.78 0.01 -7.75
CA MET A 1 2.21 0.08 -9.16
C MET A 1 2.09 1.53 -9.64
N VAL A 2 3.01 1.98 -10.51
CA VAL A 2 3.10 3.40 -10.91
C VAL A 2 3.03 3.55 -12.42
N ARG A 3 2.30 4.56 -12.88
CA ARG A 3 2.26 5.08 -14.26
C ARG A 3 2.80 6.52 -14.24
N LYS A 4 3.08 7.08 -15.43
CA LYS A 4 3.51 8.49 -15.61
C LYS A 4 2.63 9.53 -14.88
N THR A 5 1.31 9.29 -14.78
CA THR A 5 0.36 10.26 -14.20
C THR A 5 -0.56 9.68 -13.12
N CYS A 6 -0.57 8.35 -12.93
CA CYS A 6 -1.42 7.70 -11.93
C CYS A 6 -0.63 6.66 -11.12
N PHE A 7 -1.12 6.33 -9.94
CA PHE A 7 -0.61 5.19 -9.18
C PHE A 7 -1.77 4.38 -8.62
N ALA A 8 -1.50 3.12 -8.35
CA ALA A 8 -2.39 2.21 -7.66
C ALA A 8 -1.69 1.58 -6.47
N ILE A 9 -2.38 1.51 -5.33
CA ILE A 9 -1.95 0.84 -4.12
C ILE A 9 -3.04 -0.13 -3.68
N ALA A 10 -2.64 -1.32 -3.21
CA ALA A 10 -3.58 -2.34 -2.79
C ALA A 10 -3.07 -3.06 -1.53
N SER A 11 -3.98 -3.51 -0.68
CA SER A 11 -3.67 -4.40 0.44
C SER A 11 -4.76 -5.43 0.66
N ASP A 12 -4.41 -6.50 1.36
CA ASP A 12 -5.37 -7.43 1.93
C ASP A 12 -6.09 -6.79 3.14
N ARG A 13 -7.09 -7.49 3.69
CA ARG A 13 -7.91 -6.99 4.81
C ARG A 13 -7.82 -7.85 6.08
N ARG A 14 -7.00 -8.90 6.05
CA ARG A 14 -6.84 -9.84 7.16
C ARG A 14 -6.04 -9.21 8.30
N LEU A 15 -6.59 -9.30 9.51
CA LEU A 15 -5.86 -9.18 10.77
C LEU A 15 -5.94 -10.51 11.50
N GLY A 16 -4.79 -11.04 11.91
CA GLY A 16 -4.73 -12.29 12.64
C GLY A 16 -3.68 -12.28 13.75
N VAL A 17 -3.85 -13.19 14.70
CA VAL A 17 -2.83 -13.56 15.69
C VAL A 17 -2.43 -14.99 15.38
N ASN A 18 -1.17 -15.16 14.97
CA ASN A 18 -0.68 -16.41 14.38
C ASN A 18 -1.60 -16.86 13.22
N LEU A 19 -2.10 -18.09 13.27
CA LEU A 19 -2.97 -18.66 12.26
C LEU A 19 -4.46 -18.27 12.44
N GLN A 20 -4.84 -17.71 13.59
CA GLN A 20 -6.23 -17.33 13.85
C GLN A 20 -6.54 -15.95 13.27
N THR A 21 -7.52 -15.88 12.38
CA THR A 21 -8.07 -14.61 11.89
C THR A 21 -8.95 -13.96 12.97
N ILE A 22 -8.69 -12.68 13.25
CA ILE A 22 -9.43 -11.86 14.22
C ILE A 22 -10.43 -10.96 13.50
N ALA A 23 -10.01 -10.34 12.40
CA ALA A 23 -10.82 -9.40 11.64
C ALA A 23 -10.50 -9.46 10.15
N THR A 24 -11.48 -9.06 9.33
CA THR A 24 -11.43 -9.11 7.86
C THR A 24 -11.65 -7.72 7.23
N ASP A 25 -11.53 -6.68 8.04
CA ASP A 25 -11.77 -5.28 7.69
C ASP A 25 -10.59 -4.38 8.07
N PHE A 26 -9.41 -4.96 8.29
CA PHE A 26 -8.23 -4.21 8.71
C PHE A 26 -7.63 -3.43 7.53
N GLU A 27 -7.62 -2.10 7.65
CA GLU A 27 -7.05 -1.21 6.66
C GLU A 27 -5.54 -1.04 6.89
N ARG A 28 -4.74 -1.26 5.84
CA ARG A 28 -3.29 -1.06 5.84
C ARG A 28 -2.86 0.15 5.02
N ILE A 29 -3.78 0.75 4.27
CA ILE A 29 -3.56 1.92 3.42
C ILE A 29 -4.12 3.13 4.14
N PHE A 30 -3.27 4.10 4.42
CA PHE A 30 -3.66 5.31 5.14
C PHE A 30 -3.40 6.56 4.32
N LYS A 31 -4.33 7.50 4.37
CA LYS A 31 -4.19 8.84 3.79
C LYS A 31 -3.36 9.72 4.73
N ILE A 32 -2.30 10.34 4.21
CA ILE A 32 -1.52 11.38 4.92
C ILE A 32 -2.09 12.75 4.59
N HIS A 33 -2.28 13.03 3.29
CA HIS A 33 -2.99 14.19 2.76
C HIS A 33 -3.50 13.88 1.33
N ASP A 34 -4.15 14.81 0.64
CA ASP A 34 -4.89 14.55 -0.62
C ASP A 34 -4.07 13.91 -1.74
N LYS A 35 -2.75 14.10 -1.74
CA LYS A 35 -1.85 13.61 -2.80
C LYS A 35 -0.84 12.57 -2.30
N LEU A 36 -1.02 12.05 -1.09
CA LEU A 36 -0.06 11.14 -0.47
C LEU A 36 -0.76 10.10 0.40
N TYR A 37 -0.54 8.84 0.03
CA TYR A 37 -0.96 7.67 0.77
C TYR A 37 0.28 6.88 1.21
N ILE A 38 0.13 6.14 2.31
CA ILE A 38 1.14 5.20 2.79
C ILE A 38 0.49 3.84 3.02
N GLY A 39 1.13 2.78 2.53
CA GLY A 39 0.80 1.40 2.89
C GLY A 39 1.77 0.92 3.96
N LEU A 40 1.25 0.41 5.07
CA LEU A 40 2.04 -0.14 6.17
C LEU A 40 1.69 -1.61 6.39
N SER A 41 2.67 -2.47 6.24
CA SER A 41 2.58 -3.92 6.48
C SER A 41 3.34 -4.29 7.76
N GLY A 42 3.20 -5.53 8.22
CA GLY A 42 3.86 -6.03 9.43
C GLY A 42 2.93 -6.05 10.65
N LEU A 43 3.52 -5.89 11.82
CA LEU A 43 2.84 -5.99 13.11
C LEU A 43 1.80 -4.88 13.27
N ALA A 44 0.55 -5.23 13.58
CA ALA A 44 -0.56 -4.28 13.63
C ALA A 44 -0.34 -3.12 14.62
N THR A 45 0.32 -3.37 15.75
CA THR A 45 0.65 -2.33 16.74
C THR A 45 1.66 -1.32 16.18
N ASP A 46 2.65 -1.80 15.44
CA ASP A 46 3.66 -0.94 14.83
C ASP A 46 3.07 -0.16 13.66
N VAL A 47 2.20 -0.78 12.86
CA VAL A 47 1.45 -0.10 11.79
C VAL A 47 0.71 1.12 12.35
N HIS A 48 -0.08 0.94 13.41
CA HIS A 48 -0.83 2.05 14.00
C HIS A 48 0.10 3.09 14.63
N THR A 49 1.09 2.65 15.42
CA THR A 49 2.02 3.55 16.12
C THR A 49 2.85 4.40 15.14
N LEU A 50 3.35 3.77 14.07
CA LEU A 50 4.13 4.43 13.04
C LEU A 50 3.25 5.42 12.26
N TYR A 51 2.02 5.03 11.91
CA TYR A 51 1.07 5.91 11.24
C TYR A 51 0.83 7.19 12.06
N GLN A 52 0.52 7.06 13.36
CA GLN A 52 0.32 8.22 14.24
C GLN A 52 1.56 9.11 14.30
N ARG A 53 2.75 8.52 14.40
CA ARG A 53 4.02 9.25 14.45
C ARG A 53 4.30 10.00 13.13
N LEU A 54 3.99 9.39 11.99
CA LEU A 54 4.19 9.99 10.67
C LEU A 54 3.20 11.14 10.42
N ILE A 55 1.93 10.96 10.78
CA ILE A 55 0.93 12.04 10.71
C ILE A 55 1.34 13.21 11.59
N PHE A 56 1.72 12.94 12.83
CA PHE A 56 2.13 14.00 13.74
C PHE A 56 3.27 14.83 13.16
N ARG A 57 4.30 14.20 12.62
CA ARG A 57 5.42 14.89 11.97
C ARG A 57 5.00 15.63 10.70
N HIS A 58 4.12 15.05 9.89
CA HIS A 58 3.57 15.73 8.72
C HIS A 58 2.77 16.98 9.10
N LYS A 59 1.92 16.90 10.13
CA LYS A 59 1.12 18.04 10.62
C LYS A 59 1.99 19.14 11.21
N LEU A 60 3.03 18.80 11.97
CA LEU A 60 4.01 19.78 12.45
C LEU A 60 4.74 20.48 11.29
N TYR A 61 5.09 19.74 10.25
CA TYR A 61 5.69 20.32 9.04
C TYR A 61 4.71 21.25 8.32
N GLN A 62 3.46 20.83 8.16
CA GLN A 62 2.40 21.61 7.53
C GLN A 62 2.18 22.96 8.23
N LEU A 63 2.18 22.96 9.57
CA LEU A 63 2.06 24.20 10.37
C LEU A 63 3.28 25.11 10.26
N ARG A 64 4.49 24.55 10.13
CA ARG A 64 5.73 25.33 10.05
C ARG A 64 5.96 25.96 8.68
N GLU A 65 5.64 25.21 7.63
CA GLU A 65 5.97 25.56 6.25
C GLU A 65 4.76 26.06 5.46
N GLU A 66 3.58 26.07 6.10
CA GLU A 66 2.28 26.46 5.52
C GLU A 66 1.94 25.71 4.22
N ARG A 67 2.46 24.49 4.06
CA ARG A 67 2.25 23.66 2.87
C ARG A 67 2.36 22.17 3.17
N ASP A 68 1.72 21.37 2.33
CA ASP A 68 1.83 19.92 2.41
C ASP A 68 3.24 19.43 2.04
N MET A 69 3.68 18.39 2.75
CA MET A 69 4.95 17.73 2.48
C MET A 69 4.93 17.02 1.12
N LYS A 70 5.94 17.28 0.28
CA LYS A 70 6.08 16.55 -1.00
C LYS A 70 6.41 15.07 -0.73
N PRO A 71 5.95 14.12 -1.57
CA PRO A 71 6.21 12.68 -1.39
C PRO A 71 7.70 12.33 -1.25
N ARG A 72 8.57 13.02 -2.00
CA ARG A 72 10.03 12.81 -1.92
C ARG A 72 10.60 13.13 -0.53
N THR A 73 10.12 14.21 0.09
CA THR A 73 10.51 14.66 1.43
C THR A 73 9.95 13.72 2.48
N PHE A 74 8.68 13.30 2.32
CA PHE A 74 8.05 12.35 3.22
C PHE A 74 8.76 10.99 3.22
N ALA A 75 9.13 10.47 2.05
CA ALA A 75 9.91 9.25 1.94
C ALA A 75 11.30 9.38 2.61
N SER A 76 11.94 10.56 2.55
CA SER A 76 13.18 10.82 3.29
C SER A 76 12.94 10.82 4.81
N LEU A 77 11.81 11.37 5.27
CA LEU A 77 11.43 11.32 6.68
C LEU A 77 11.20 9.89 7.18
N VAL A 78 10.51 9.07 6.38
CA VAL A 78 10.25 7.65 6.69
C VAL A 78 11.57 6.88 6.78
N SER A 79 12.46 7.04 5.78
CA SER A 79 13.79 6.39 5.78
C SER A 79 14.64 6.82 6.98
N ALA A 80 14.60 8.11 7.35
CA ALA A 80 15.30 8.60 8.55
C ALA A 80 14.71 8.06 9.87
N LEU A 81 13.40 7.73 9.89
CA LEU A 81 12.73 7.17 11.07
C LEU A 81 13.03 5.68 11.21
N LEU A 82 13.02 4.94 10.10
CA LEU A 82 13.19 3.49 10.06
C LEU A 82 14.65 3.04 9.96
N TYR A 83 15.60 3.96 9.75
CA TYR A 83 17.01 3.65 9.49
C TYR A 83 17.24 2.70 8.30
N GLU A 84 16.27 2.61 7.39
CA GLU A 84 16.32 1.71 6.24
C GLU A 84 16.88 2.40 4.99
N LYS A 85 17.55 1.58 4.16
CA LYS A 85 18.01 1.96 2.83
C LYS A 85 16.79 2.17 1.92
N ARG A 86 16.76 3.30 1.24
CA ARG A 86 15.66 3.70 0.36
C ARG A 86 15.65 2.83 -0.91
N GLU A 87 14.68 1.92 -1.03
CA GLU A 87 14.39 1.26 -2.30
C GLU A 87 13.46 2.14 -3.15
N LEU A 88 14.03 2.74 -4.19
CA LEU A 88 13.28 3.54 -5.16
C LEU A 88 13.06 2.69 -6.40
N ALA A 89 11.97 1.91 -6.41
CA ALA A 89 11.50 1.29 -7.64
C ALA A 89 10.74 2.31 -8.50
N LYS A 90 10.92 2.23 -9.83
CA LYS A 90 10.20 3.09 -10.79
C LYS A 90 8.85 2.50 -11.19
N ASP A 91 8.70 1.19 -11.08
CA ASP A 91 7.58 0.44 -11.65
C ASP A 91 6.57 0.01 -10.59
N PHE A 92 7.01 -0.78 -9.62
CA PHE A 92 6.18 -1.23 -8.50
C PHE A 92 7.02 -1.55 -7.27
N VAL A 93 6.37 -1.58 -6.11
CA VAL A 93 6.94 -1.98 -4.82
C VAL A 93 5.93 -2.92 -4.19
N VAL A 94 6.40 -3.98 -3.53
CA VAL A 94 5.57 -4.92 -2.79
C VAL A 94 6.13 -5.08 -1.37
N SER A 95 5.26 -5.42 -0.43
CA SER A 95 5.63 -5.60 0.97
C SER A 95 4.60 -6.47 1.67
N GLY A 96 5.01 -7.19 2.71
CA GLY A 96 4.18 -8.13 3.47
C GLY A 96 4.66 -9.58 3.36
N THR A 97 3.88 -10.49 3.93
CA THR A 97 4.16 -11.94 3.98
C THR A 97 4.12 -12.56 2.59
N ALA A 98 3.15 -12.19 1.76
CA ALA A 98 3.04 -12.64 0.37
C ALA A 98 4.01 -11.94 -0.62
N SER A 99 5.07 -11.27 -0.13
CA SER A 99 5.95 -10.43 -0.97
C SER A 99 6.60 -11.18 -2.13
N GLU A 100 7.09 -12.40 -1.93
CA GLU A 100 7.70 -13.22 -3.01
C GLU A 100 6.70 -13.56 -4.12
N SER A 101 5.49 -13.97 -3.75
CA SER A 101 4.41 -14.27 -4.70
C SER A 101 3.98 -13.00 -5.43
N LEU A 102 3.85 -11.88 -4.72
CA LEU A 102 3.52 -10.57 -5.27
C LEU A 102 4.57 -10.09 -6.26
N TYR A 103 5.87 -10.27 -5.97
CA TYR A 103 6.94 -9.93 -6.90
C TYR A 103 6.79 -10.71 -8.20
N GLY A 104 6.62 -12.03 -8.14
CA GLY A 104 6.45 -12.86 -9.35
C GLY A 104 5.20 -12.49 -10.16
N ALA A 105 4.08 -12.22 -9.48
CA ALA A 105 2.83 -11.81 -10.10
C ALA A 105 2.95 -10.41 -10.76
N CYS A 106 3.55 -9.45 -10.06
CA CYS A 106 3.76 -8.10 -10.59
C CYS A 106 4.72 -8.10 -11.79
N GLU A 107 5.85 -8.81 -11.72
CA GLU A 107 6.79 -8.94 -12.85
C GLU A 107 6.12 -9.53 -14.10
N SER A 108 5.24 -10.51 -13.91
CA SER A 108 4.59 -11.20 -15.04
C SER A 108 3.48 -10.37 -15.68
N MET A 109 2.73 -9.61 -14.88
CA MET A 109 1.53 -8.91 -15.35
C MET A 109 1.77 -7.43 -15.67
N TYR A 110 2.70 -6.77 -14.98
CA TYR A 110 2.95 -5.34 -15.14
C TYR A 110 3.51 -5.01 -16.53
N LYS A 111 3.01 -3.90 -17.09
CA LYS A 111 3.53 -3.32 -18.32
C LYS A 111 3.71 -1.81 -18.14
N PRO A 112 4.75 -1.22 -18.75
CA PRO A 112 4.89 0.23 -18.75
C PRO A 112 3.72 0.92 -19.46
N ASN A 113 3.23 2.02 -18.88
CA ASN A 113 2.19 2.90 -19.44
C ASN A 113 0.76 2.31 -19.58
N MET A 114 0.37 1.36 -18.73
CA MET A 114 -1.01 0.88 -18.63
C MET A 114 -2.03 2.00 -18.40
N GLU A 115 -3.25 1.83 -18.92
CA GLU A 115 -4.39 2.73 -18.61
C GLU A 115 -4.90 2.53 -17.17
N PRO A 116 -5.59 3.51 -16.56
CA PRO A 116 -6.04 3.41 -15.16
C PRO A 116 -6.87 2.16 -14.86
N GLU A 117 -7.77 1.78 -15.76
CA GLU A 117 -8.57 0.56 -15.67
C GLU A 117 -7.70 -0.70 -15.79
N GLU A 118 -6.74 -0.73 -16.72
CA GLU A 118 -5.81 -1.85 -16.89
C GLU A 118 -4.89 -2.01 -15.68
N LEU A 119 -4.45 -0.89 -15.09
CA LEU A 119 -3.66 -0.85 -13.88
C LEU A 119 -4.46 -1.38 -12.69
N PHE A 120 -5.74 -1.01 -12.59
CA PHE A 120 -6.67 -1.54 -11.59
C PHE A 120 -6.83 -3.07 -11.73
N GLU A 121 -7.06 -3.57 -12.93
CA GLU A 121 -7.19 -5.01 -13.16
C GLU A 121 -5.88 -5.74 -12.81
N THR A 122 -4.75 -5.20 -13.26
CA THR A 122 -3.43 -5.80 -13.04
C THR A 122 -3.08 -5.87 -11.56
N ILE A 123 -3.27 -4.79 -10.80
CA ILE A 123 -3.01 -4.81 -9.35
C ILE A 123 -3.99 -5.73 -8.62
N SER A 124 -5.25 -5.79 -9.06
CA SER A 124 -6.27 -6.64 -8.46
C SER A 124 -5.96 -8.12 -8.64
N GLN A 125 -5.61 -8.52 -9.87
CA GLN A 125 -5.22 -9.89 -10.18
C GLN A 125 -3.90 -10.26 -9.51
N ALA A 126 -2.92 -9.35 -9.48
CA ALA A 126 -1.66 -9.55 -8.76
C ALA A 126 -1.88 -9.78 -7.27
N LEU A 127 -2.74 -8.98 -6.64
CA LEU A 127 -3.06 -9.13 -5.23
C LEU A 127 -3.78 -10.47 -4.98
N LEU A 128 -4.91 -10.72 -5.66
CA LEU A 128 -5.74 -11.90 -5.41
C LEU A 128 -4.98 -13.21 -5.65
N SER A 129 -4.26 -13.32 -6.77
CA SER A 129 -3.48 -14.53 -7.07
C SER A 129 -2.32 -14.78 -6.10
N SER A 130 -1.79 -13.73 -5.47
CA SER A 130 -0.69 -13.84 -4.51
C SER A 130 -1.17 -14.14 -3.10
N VAL A 131 -2.25 -13.48 -2.65
CA VAL A 131 -2.81 -13.73 -1.31
C VAL A 131 -3.45 -15.11 -1.21
N ASP A 132 -4.02 -15.64 -2.30
CA ASP A 132 -4.55 -17.01 -2.34
C ASP A 132 -3.45 -18.09 -2.16
N ARG A 133 -2.17 -17.71 -2.22
CA ARG A 133 -1.01 -18.58 -1.97
C ARG A 133 -0.38 -18.38 -0.59
N ASP A 134 -0.86 -17.41 0.19
CA ASP A 134 -0.34 -17.08 1.51
C ASP A 134 -1.40 -17.33 2.58
N CYS A 135 -1.08 -18.11 3.61
CA CYS A 135 -2.02 -18.42 4.69
C CYS A 135 -2.14 -17.29 5.72
N LEU A 136 -1.26 -16.27 5.67
CA LEU A 136 -1.25 -15.15 6.61
C LEU A 136 -1.87 -13.87 6.04
N SER A 137 -2.23 -13.86 4.76
CA SER A 137 -2.85 -12.72 4.06
C SER A 137 -4.13 -13.14 3.34
N GLY A 138 -4.97 -12.15 2.98
CA GLY A 138 -6.17 -12.39 2.19
C GLY A 138 -7.43 -11.78 2.79
N TRP A 139 -8.54 -12.54 2.77
CA TRP A 139 -9.86 -12.09 3.23
C TRP A 139 -10.37 -10.87 2.45
N GLY A 140 -10.20 -10.92 1.13
CA GLY A 140 -10.49 -9.83 0.22
C GLY A 140 -9.31 -8.89 0.01
N GLY A 141 -9.58 -7.80 -0.71
CA GLY A 141 -8.57 -6.78 -1.00
C GLY A 141 -9.18 -5.39 -1.04
N HIS A 142 -8.38 -4.38 -0.74
CA HIS A 142 -8.73 -2.98 -0.89
C HIS A 142 -7.76 -2.34 -1.87
N VAL A 143 -8.27 -1.76 -2.95
CA VAL A 143 -7.47 -1.11 -4.00
C VAL A 143 -7.85 0.35 -4.09
N LEU A 144 -6.84 1.20 -4.12
CA LEU A 144 -6.95 2.63 -4.35
C LEU A 144 -6.18 3.01 -5.61
N VAL A 145 -6.85 3.65 -6.56
CA VAL A 145 -6.26 4.11 -7.83
C VAL A 145 -6.47 5.61 -7.95
N THR A 146 -5.43 6.36 -8.32
CA THR A 146 -5.52 7.83 -8.46
C THR A 146 -4.96 8.29 -9.80
N PRO A 147 -5.79 8.54 -10.83
CA PRO A 147 -5.41 9.28 -12.03
C PRO A 147 -5.61 10.80 -11.88
N THR A 148 -6.65 11.23 -11.15
CA THR A 148 -7.01 12.64 -10.86
C THR A 148 -7.89 12.72 -9.60
N GLU A 149 -8.84 11.80 -9.51
CA GLU A 149 -9.65 11.54 -8.31
C GLU A 149 -9.27 10.19 -7.71
N VAL A 150 -9.53 10.03 -6.43
CA VAL A 150 -9.25 8.81 -5.68
C VAL A 150 -10.40 7.85 -5.88
N GLN A 151 -10.16 6.73 -6.56
CA GLN A 151 -11.12 5.64 -6.69
C GLN A 151 -10.75 4.52 -5.73
N GLU A 152 -11.62 4.26 -4.77
CA GLU A 152 -11.50 3.15 -3.82
C GLU A 152 -12.42 2.02 -4.26
N ARG A 153 -11.87 0.80 -4.31
CA ARG A 153 -12.61 -0.40 -4.70
C ARG A 153 -12.24 -1.54 -3.77
N THR A 154 -13.27 -2.19 -3.24
CA THR A 154 -13.10 -3.43 -2.46
C THR A 154 -13.21 -4.62 -3.40
N LEU A 155 -12.20 -5.48 -3.36
CA LEU A 155 -12.15 -6.73 -4.11
C LEU A 155 -12.76 -7.86 -3.30
N LYS A 156 -13.60 -8.66 -3.96
CA LYS A 156 -14.10 -9.91 -3.42
C LYS A 156 -13.06 -11.01 -3.68
N GLY A 157 -12.35 -11.41 -2.64
CA GLY A 157 -11.41 -12.53 -2.65
C GLY A 157 -11.99 -13.77 -1.98
N ARG A 158 -11.16 -14.80 -1.83
CA ARG A 158 -11.49 -15.97 -1.01
C ARG A 158 -11.49 -15.60 0.48
N MET A 159 -12.26 -16.35 1.27
CA MET A 159 -12.51 -16.13 2.71
C MET A 159 -12.22 -17.41 3.50
N ASP A 160 -11.15 -18.10 3.11
CA ASP A 160 -10.64 -19.32 3.73
C ASP A 160 -9.30 -19.12 4.46
#